data_AF-A0A2E5EKX9-F1
#
_entry.id   AF-A0A2E5EKX9-F1
#
_cell.length_a   1.000
_cell.length_b   1.000
_cell.length_c   1.000
_cell.angle_alpha   90.00
_cell.angle_beta   90.00
_cell.angle_gamma   90.00
#
_symmetry.space_group_name_H-M   'P 1'
#
loop_
_entity.id
_entity.type
_entity.pdbx_description
1 polymer ?
#
loop_
_entity_poly.entity_id
_entity_poly.type
_entity_poly.pdbx_seq_one_letter_code
_entity_poly.pdbx_strand_id
1 'polypeptide(L)'
;MTPTSLFLALSLLVAISADAQSERQLANWLKRFPKADLNGDGKLTVEEASKFRKQFQRDRRPGGGRGVVRNFKVDEGWKKDRFPEHAVSYKSPEEIKAIYAKKVGEERAVRSFDKPTDGAIRVVGTGHSFMAPGYKTLPLIAKAAGMEQPLYTHTGGGMTGSTRYKWEQENGIFQFDGRPTPKLLASISNAKWEAMMWGPYFNDKPEYYTCWVEFCLKYNPDMKFYLSDAWPQLHQLKEIPKSEEFFTEEVMDRLGRERSAEYTKLIELLNGKYGERVFIMPTSDAMVLAAKHYLRGELPGIEGLHKSVGKKERSLWRDTLGHLGPGFDQLEGYVFYATLYGRSPELIREPVAFREKGDFPGPELDRIFRKIAWQAVSNNPLSGVKDSDMDGVGD
;
A
#
# COMPACT_ATOMS: atom_id res chain seq x y z
N MET A 1 31.07 -36.64 59.16
CA MET A 1 29.75 -35.97 59.23
C MET A 1 29.26 -35.75 57.80
N THR A 2 28.02 -36.14 57.52
CA THR A 2 27.18 -35.65 56.42
C THR A 2 26.18 -34.62 56.99
N PRO A 3 25.30 -33.95 56.21
CA PRO A 3 25.08 -33.90 54.76
C PRO A 3 25.48 -32.49 54.21
N THR A 4 24.94 -31.81 53.19
CA THR A 4 23.73 -32.00 52.34
C THR A 4 23.82 -31.25 50.99
N SER A 5 23.32 -31.91 49.94
CA SER A 5 22.52 -31.48 48.75
C SER A 5 22.42 -30.03 48.22
N LEU A 6 21.88 -29.98 46.98
CA LEU A 6 21.35 -28.84 46.21
C LEU A 6 22.36 -27.90 45.54
N PHE A 7 22.61 -28.15 44.25
CA PHE A 7 22.26 -27.21 43.18
C PHE A 7 22.12 -27.94 41.83
N LEU A 8 20.90 -28.45 41.57
CA LEU A 8 20.45 -28.90 40.26
C LEU A 8 19.23 -28.04 39.87
N ALA A 9 18.99 -27.90 38.56
CA ALA A 9 17.90 -27.13 37.95
C ALA A 9 17.92 -25.60 38.12
N LEU A 10 18.55 -24.91 37.15
CA LEU A 10 18.10 -23.59 36.70
C LEU A 10 18.27 -23.39 35.17
N SER A 11 17.84 -24.39 34.39
CA SER A 11 17.84 -24.36 32.92
C SER A 11 16.45 -24.49 32.28
N LEU A 12 15.39 -24.66 33.08
CA LEU A 12 13.99 -24.59 32.63
C LEU A 12 13.36 -23.27 33.10
N LEU A 13 13.35 -22.26 32.23
CA LEU A 13 12.47 -21.08 32.37
C LEU A 13 12.29 -20.24 31.08
N VAL A 14 13.16 -20.41 30.06
CA VAL A 14 13.09 -19.62 28.81
C VAL A 14 12.12 -20.23 27.76
N ALA A 15 11.89 -21.55 27.78
CA ALA A 15 11.05 -22.23 26.78
C ALA A 15 9.54 -21.94 26.90
N ILE A 16 9.05 -21.68 28.11
CA ILE A 16 7.60 -21.65 28.44
C ILE A 16 6.87 -20.49 27.74
N SER A 17 7.58 -19.40 27.43
CA SER A 17 7.00 -18.18 26.85
C SER A 17 6.48 -18.35 25.42
N ALA A 18 7.14 -19.18 24.60
CA ALA A 18 6.81 -19.34 23.19
C ALA A 18 5.53 -20.16 22.97
N ASP A 19 5.42 -21.31 23.64
CA ASP A 19 4.26 -22.20 23.50
C ASP A 19 3.01 -21.61 24.15
N ALA A 20 3.11 -20.99 25.33
CA ALA A 20 1.98 -20.29 25.94
C ALA A 20 1.47 -19.12 25.06
N GLN A 21 2.34 -18.52 24.23
CA GLN A 21 1.95 -17.50 23.27
C GLN A 21 1.35 -18.10 21.97
N SER A 22 1.78 -19.29 21.55
CA SER A 22 1.22 -20.00 20.39
C SER A 22 -0.17 -20.58 20.70
N GLU A 23 -0.36 -21.22 21.86
CA GLU A 23 -1.66 -21.71 22.34
C GLU A 23 -2.69 -20.58 22.44
N ARG A 24 -2.31 -19.44 23.02
CA ARG A 24 -3.18 -18.25 23.11
C ARG A 24 -3.56 -17.70 21.73
N GLN A 25 -2.70 -17.82 20.72
CA GLN A 25 -3.04 -17.43 19.35
C GLN A 25 -4.01 -18.44 18.72
N LEU A 26 -3.77 -19.74 18.88
CA LEU A 26 -4.62 -20.82 18.38
C LEU A 26 -6.02 -20.77 19.00
N ALA A 27 -6.14 -20.61 20.32
CA ALA A 27 -7.43 -20.48 21.02
C ALA A 27 -8.21 -19.21 20.60
N ASN A 28 -7.53 -18.08 20.41
CA ASN A 28 -8.17 -16.86 19.88
C ASN A 28 -8.59 -16.97 18.42
N TRP A 29 -7.92 -17.84 17.65
CA TRP A 29 -8.24 -18.09 16.25
C TRP A 29 -9.37 -19.14 16.11
N LEU A 30 -9.43 -20.15 16.98
CA LEU A 30 -10.57 -21.07 17.12
C LEU A 30 -11.87 -20.32 17.44
N LYS A 31 -11.83 -19.36 18.38
CA LYS A 31 -12.96 -18.45 18.67
C LYS A 31 -13.47 -17.66 17.45
N ARG A 32 -12.62 -17.45 16.43
CA ARG A 32 -12.98 -16.76 15.17
C ARG A 32 -13.38 -17.73 14.06
N PHE A 33 -12.91 -18.96 14.11
CA PHE A 33 -13.16 -20.01 13.12
C PHE A 33 -13.40 -21.37 13.83
N PRO A 34 -14.57 -21.60 14.43
CA PRO A 34 -14.85 -22.88 15.11
C PRO A 34 -14.69 -24.11 14.21
N LYS A 35 -14.93 -23.93 12.90
CA LYS A 35 -14.71 -24.96 11.85
C LYS A 35 -13.24 -25.29 11.56
N ALA A 36 -12.29 -24.67 12.28
CA ALA A 36 -10.87 -24.97 12.16
C ALA A 36 -10.43 -26.13 13.05
N ASP A 37 -11.17 -26.40 14.15
CA ASP A 37 -11.14 -27.69 14.82
C ASP A 37 -11.77 -28.71 13.84
N LEU A 38 -10.97 -29.71 13.45
CA LEU A 38 -11.34 -30.75 12.48
C LEU A 38 -11.67 -32.08 13.15
N ASN A 39 -11.39 -32.22 14.45
CA ASN A 39 -11.50 -33.48 15.18
C ASN A 39 -12.62 -33.44 16.24
N GLY A 40 -12.97 -32.26 16.74
CA GLY A 40 -14.04 -32.01 17.70
C GLY A 40 -13.62 -31.90 19.16
N ASP A 41 -12.31 -31.91 19.48
CA ASP A 41 -11.80 -31.86 20.87
C ASP A 41 -11.89 -30.49 21.55
N GLY A 42 -12.30 -29.43 20.83
CA GLY A 42 -12.45 -28.08 21.36
C GLY A 42 -11.13 -27.30 21.51
N LYS A 43 -10.02 -27.84 21.01
CA LYS A 43 -8.72 -27.15 20.85
C LYS A 43 -8.41 -27.04 19.36
N LEU A 44 -7.27 -26.43 19.04
CA LEU A 44 -6.86 -26.17 17.67
C LEU A 44 -5.35 -26.34 17.54
N THR A 45 -4.91 -27.44 16.94
CA THR A 45 -3.48 -27.71 16.76
C THR A 45 -2.86 -26.86 15.65
N VAL A 46 -1.53 -26.76 15.62
CA VAL A 46 -0.78 -26.13 14.52
C VAL A 46 -1.02 -26.87 13.18
N GLU A 47 -1.25 -28.19 13.22
CA GLU A 47 -1.57 -28.97 12.03
C GLU A 47 -2.96 -28.66 11.47
N GLU A 48 -3.98 -28.66 12.32
CA GLU A 48 -5.34 -28.28 11.93
C GLU A 48 -5.37 -26.82 11.48
N ALA A 49 -4.57 -25.95 12.10
CA ALA A 49 -4.38 -24.59 11.62
C ALA A 49 -3.77 -24.54 10.21
N SER A 50 -2.79 -25.38 9.91
CA SER A 50 -2.22 -25.53 8.57
C SER A 50 -3.23 -26.11 7.58
N LYS A 51 -3.97 -27.16 7.97
CA LYS A 51 -4.98 -27.86 7.17
C LYS A 51 -6.17 -26.94 6.86
N PHE A 52 -6.79 -26.32 7.86
CA PHE A 52 -7.87 -25.36 7.69
C PHE A 52 -7.41 -24.11 6.92
N ARG A 53 -6.22 -23.55 7.17
CA ARG A 53 -5.70 -22.42 6.37
C ARG A 53 -5.51 -22.81 4.90
N LYS A 54 -5.00 -24.02 4.61
CA LYS A 54 -4.90 -24.54 3.24
C LYS A 54 -6.28 -24.82 2.61
N GLN A 55 -7.26 -25.29 3.38
CA GLN A 55 -8.63 -25.50 2.93
C GLN A 55 -9.33 -24.17 2.63
N PHE A 56 -9.28 -23.20 3.55
CA PHE A 56 -9.79 -21.84 3.36
C PHE A 56 -9.08 -21.07 2.22
N GLN A 57 -7.90 -21.55 1.76
CA GLN A 57 -7.24 -21.10 0.53
C GLN A 57 -7.64 -21.91 -0.72
N ARG A 58 -7.97 -23.21 -0.59
CA ARG A 58 -8.56 -24.03 -1.68
C ARG A 58 -9.99 -23.61 -2.00
N ASP A 59 -10.80 -23.32 -0.99
CA ASP A 59 -12.16 -22.76 -1.09
C ASP A 59 -12.14 -21.31 -1.64
N ARG A 60 -10.94 -20.71 -1.73
CA ARG A 60 -10.66 -19.43 -2.40
C ARG A 60 -9.94 -19.58 -3.75
N ARG A 61 -9.83 -20.80 -4.31
CA ARG A 61 -9.38 -20.95 -5.71
C ARG A 61 -10.42 -20.36 -6.68
N PRO A 62 -9.98 -19.80 -7.82
CA PRO A 62 -10.82 -18.91 -8.64
C PRO A 62 -11.83 -19.67 -9.52
N GLY A 63 -12.91 -20.15 -8.91
CA GLY A 63 -14.03 -20.82 -9.60
C GLY A 63 -15.37 -20.06 -9.58
N GLY A 64 -15.45 -18.90 -8.93
CA GLY A 64 -16.69 -18.13 -8.77
C GLY A 64 -16.46 -16.62 -8.71
N GLY A 65 -17.16 -15.87 -9.56
CA GLY A 65 -16.95 -14.44 -9.77
C GLY A 65 -17.48 -13.55 -8.65
N ARG A 66 -16.74 -13.40 -7.54
CA ARG A 66 -16.82 -12.19 -6.69
C ARG A 66 -15.69 -11.24 -7.08
N GLY A 67 -15.91 -10.48 -8.15
CA GLY A 67 -15.05 -9.38 -8.55
C GLY A 67 -14.98 -8.29 -7.48
N VAL A 68 -14.01 -7.38 -7.61
CA VAL A 68 -13.87 -6.23 -6.72
C VAL A 68 -15.11 -5.32 -6.83
N VAL A 69 -15.61 -4.85 -5.68
CA VAL A 69 -16.80 -4.01 -5.60
C VAL A 69 -16.48 -2.61 -6.13
N ARG A 70 -16.80 -2.38 -7.41
CA ARG A 70 -16.62 -1.08 -8.10
C ARG A 70 -17.77 -0.11 -7.82
N ASN A 71 -19.00 -0.61 -7.91
CA ASN A 71 -20.22 0.14 -7.61
C ASN A 71 -20.63 -0.13 -6.17
N PHE A 72 -20.83 0.92 -5.38
CA PHE A 72 -21.19 0.85 -3.97
C PHE A 72 -22.04 2.06 -3.57
N LYS A 73 -22.92 1.88 -2.58
CA LYS A 73 -23.63 3.02 -1.99
C LYS A 73 -22.65 3.84 -1.15
N VAL A 74 -22.51 5.11 -1.51
CA VAL A 74 -21.89 6.15 -0.68
C VAL A 74 -22.95 6.67 0.28
N ASP A 75 -22.58 7.04 1.50
CA ASP A 75 -23.54 7.65 2.43
C ASP A 75 -23.92 9.07 1.96
N GLU A 76 -25.20 9.43 2.07
CA GLU A 76 -25.71 10.75 1.70
C GLU A 76 -25.12 11.86 2.59
N GLY A 77 -24.57 11.52 3.76
CA GLY A 77 -23.79 12.44 4.58
C GLY A 77 -22.55 13.02 3.90
N TRP A 78 -22.02 12.41 2.83
CA TRP A 78 -20.97 13.02 2.00
C TRP A 78 -21.45 14.18 1.12
N LYS A 79 -22.77 14.47 1.09
CA LYS A 79 -23.37 15.63 0.40
C LYS A 79 -23.74 16.77 1.37
N LYS A 80 -23.39 16.64 2.65
CA LYS A 80 -23.65 17.65 3.69
C LYS A 80 -22.40 18.47 3.95
N ASP A 81 -22.59 19.72 4.37
CA ASP A 81 -21.49 20.64 4.72
C ASP A 81 -20.68 20.19 5.95
N ARG A 82 -21.24 19.27 6.75
CA ARG A 82 -20.61 18.67 7.93
C ARG A 82 -20.90 17.17 8.04
N PHE A 83 -19.92 16.43 8.56
CA PHE A 83 -20.11 15.07 9.06
C PHE A 83 -20.89 15.09 10.40
N PRO A 84 -21.38 13.95 10.91
CA PRO A 84 -21.99 13.88 12.24
C PRO A 84 -21.09 14.50 13.33
N GLU A 85 -21.67 15.22 14.29
CA GLU A 85 -20.91 16.00 15.29
C GLU A 85 -19.99 15.15 16.21
N HIS A 86 -20.21 13.83 16.28
CA HIS A 86 -19.30 12.90 16.97
C HIS A 86 -18.06 12.49 16.16
N ALA A 87 -17.92 12.96 14.90
CA ALA A 87 -16.79 12.64 14.03
C ALA A 87 -15.46 13.06 14.66
N VAL A 88 -14.53 12.10 14.75
CA VAL A 88 -13.29 12.29 15.51
C VAL A 88 -12.37 13.38 14.95
N SER A 89 -12.47 13.75 13.67
CA SER A 89 -11.72 14.88 13.08
C SER A 89 -12.04 16.24 13.70
N TYR A 90 -13.18 16.39 14.37
CA TYR A 90 -13.58 17.64 15.05
C TYR A 90 -13.01 17.78 16.47
N LYS A 91 -12.29 16.77 16.97
CA LYS A 91 -11.82 16.68 18.36
C LYS A 91 -10.41 17.25 18.58
N SER A 92 -10.02 17.43 19.85
CA SER A 92 -8.64 17.82 20.19
C SER A 92 -7.64 16.67 19.91
N PRO A 93 -6.34 16.96 19.66
CA PRO A 93 -5.33 15.90 19.49
C PRO A 93 -5.32 14.88 20.63
N GLU A 94 -5.50 15.34 21.86
CA GLU A 94 -5.50 14.55 23.09
C GLU A 94 -6.74 13.66 23.18
N GLU A 95 -7.92 14.19 22.82
CA GLU A 95 -9.15 13.38 22.68
C GLU A 95 -8.99 12.29 21.61
N ILE A 96 -8.46 12.65 20.44
CA ILE A 96 -8.25 11.71 19.32
C ILE A 96 -7.30 10.59 19.75
N LYS A 97 -6.18 10.94 20.42
CA LYS A 97 -5.26 9.99 21.03
C LYS A 97 -5.98 9.08 22.03
N ALA A 98 -6.71 9.64 23.00
CA ALA A 98 -7.41 8.88 24.04
C ALA A 98 -8.49 7.94 23.48
N ILE A 99 -9.13 8.29 22.35
CA ILE A 99 -10.05 7.41 21.63
C ILE A 99 -9.30 6.22 21.00
N TYR A 100 -8.12 6.43 20.41
CA TYR A 100 -7.34 5.31 19.85
C TYR A 100 -6.67 4.47 20.93
N ALA A 101 -6.17 5.07 22.02
CA ALA A 101 -5.54 4.38 23.14
C ALA A 101 -6.45 3.30 23.75
N LYS A 102 -7.77 3.55 23.83
CA LYS A 102 -8.78 2.55 24.26
C LYS A 102 -8.83 1.29 23.38
N LYS A 103 -8.24 1.31 22.17
CA LYS A 103 -8.14 0.16 21.25
C LYS A 103 -6.74 -0.46 21.16
N VAL A 104 -5.66 0.28 21.44
CA VAL A 104 -4.27 -0.19 21.22
C VAL A 104 -3.30 -0.03 22.39
N GLY A 105 -3.70 0.65 23.47
CA GLY A 105 -2.84 1.09 24.57
C GLY A 105 -2.21 2.46 24.31
N GLU A 106 -1.95 3.23 25.37
CA GLU A 106 -1.40 4.60 25.32
C GLU A 106 -0.12 4.70 24.49
N GLU A 107 0.84 3.79 24.72
CA GLU A 107 2.14 3.71 24.04
C GLU A 107 2.04 3.57 22.50
N ARG A 108 0.87 3.12 22.00
CA ARG A 108 0.65 2.81 20.57
C ARG A 108 -0.41 3.73 19.94
N ALA A 109 -0.97 4.65 20.72
CA ALA A 109 -2.04 5.55 20.31
C ALA A 109 -1.56 6.68 19.39
N VAL A 110 -0.26 6.99 19.40
CA VAL A 110 0.41 7.91 18.50
C VAL A 110 1.63 7.20 17.93
N ARG A 111 1.80 7.20 16.61
CA ARG A 111 3.13 7.01 16.02
C ARG A 111 3.75 8.38 15.82
N SER A 112 4.99 8.50 16.25
CA SER A 112 5.88 9.61 15.92
C SER A 112 7.19 9.05 15.37
N PHE A 113 7.97 9.93 14.76
CA PHE A 113 9.35 9.74 14.37
C PHE A 113 10.06 11.09 14.54
N ASP A 114 11.31 11.10 14.99
CA ASP A 114 12.14 12.30 14.98
C ASP A 114 12.35 12.82 13.55
N LYS A 115 12.77 14.07 13.39
CA LYS A 115 13.05 14.60 12.04
C LYS A 115 14.29 13.87 11.48
N PRO A 116 14.21 13.17 10.34
CA PRO A 116 15.37 12.47 9.80
C PRO A 116 16.47 13.44 9.36
N THR A 117 17.71 12.97 9.42
CA THR A 117 18.93 13.73 9.08
C THR A 117 19.65 13.20 7.84
N ASP A 118 19.18 12.10 7.30
CA ASP A 118 19.62 11.39 6.09
C ASP A 118 18.95 11.88 4.80
N GLY A 119 17.93 12.74 4.93
CA GLY A 119 17.08 13.22 3.82
C GLY A 119 15.71 12.52 3.74
N ALA A 120 15.44 11.51 4.57
CA ALA A 120 14.15 10.84 4.59
C ALA A 120 13.01 11.78 5.04
N ILE A 121 11.81 11.55 4.51
CA ILE A 121 10.59 12.29 4.91
C ILE A 121 9.61 11.37 5.63
N ARG A 122 8.93 11.88 6.69
CA ARG A 122 7.98 11.07 7.46
C ARG A 122 6.65 11.00 6.73
N VAL A 123 6.24 9.78 6.36
CA VAL A 123 5.04 9.56 5.52
C VAL A 123 3.94 8.78 6.25
N VAL A 124 2.74 9.34 6.26
CA VAL A 124 1.50 8.59 6.55
C VAL A 124 0.85 8.11 5.25
N GLY A 125 -0.03 7.11 5.30
CA GLY A 125 -0.80 6.80 4.10
C GLY A 125 -1.94 5.81 4.23
N THR A 126 -2.89 5.90 3.30
CA THR A 126 -3.96 4.92 3.10
C THR A 126 -3.71 4.13 1.81
N GLY A 127 -4.47 3.06 1.58
CA GLY A 127 -4.34 2.29 0.35
C GLY A 127 -4.74 0.84 0.51
N HIS A 128 -4.76 0.15 -0.62
CA HIS A 128 -5.20 -1.24 -0.71
C HIS A 128 -4.15 -2.14 -1.36
N SER A 129 -4.56 -3.29 -1.90
CA SER A 129 -3.64 -4.31 -2.43
C SER A 129 -2.85 -3.88 -3.67
N PHE A 130 -3.16 -2.72 -4.25
CA PHE A 130 -2.35 -2.09 -5.29
C PHE A 130 -1.21 -1.25 -4.69
N MET A 131 -1.42 -0.47 -3.61
CA MET A 131 -0.34 0.27 -2.91
C MET A 131 0.56 -0.62 -2.03
N ALA A 132 0.07 -1.79 -1.63
CA ALA A 132 0.75 -2.69 -0.70
C ALA A 132 2.15 -3.19 -1.14
N PRO A 133 2.49 -3.37 -2.43
CA PRO A 133 3.84 -3.66 -2.88
C PRO A 133 4.76 -2.45 -2.71
N GLY A 134 4.41 -1.28 -3.25
CA GLY A 134 5.18 -0.02 -3.10
C GLY A 134 5.45 0.35 -1.64
N TYR A 135 4.45 0.25 -0.76
CA TYR A 135 4.63 0.43 0.70
C TYR A 135 5.59 -0.58 1.35
N LYS A 136 5.82 -1.74 0.75
CA LYS A 136 6.75 -2.77 1.23
C LYS A 136 8.16 -2.56 0.66
N THR A 137 8.29 -2.11 -0.58
CA THR A 137 9.58 -1.97 -1.27
C THR A 137 10.23 -0.60 -1.06
N LEU A 138 9.46 0.48 -0.91
CA LEU A 138 9.98 1.84 -0.64
C LEU A 138 11.00 1.88 0.53
N PRO A 139 10.75 1.27 1.72
CA PRO A 139 11.74 1.31 2.80
C PRO A 139 13.05 0.56 2.51
N LEU A 140 13.01 -0.44 1.63
CA LEU A 140 14.20 -1.19 1.21
C LEU A 140 15.03 -0.38 0.20
N ILE A 141 14.35 0.30 -0.73
CA ILE A 141 14.95 1.18 -1.72
C ILE A 141 15.57 2.40 -1.05
N ALA A 142 14.82 3.06 -0.15
CA ALA A 142 15.34 4.16 0.67
C ALA A 142 16.59 3.73 1.46
N LYS A 143 16.59 2.54 2.07
CA LYS A 143 17.77 2.04 2.80
C LYS A 143 18.99 1.85 1.89
N ALA A 144 18.82 1.35 0.67
CA ALA A 144 19.91 1.24 -0.31
C ALA A 144 20.39 2.62 -0.79
N ALA A 145 19.52 3.64 -0.78
CA ALA A 145 19.87 5.04 -1.02
C ALA A 145 20.49 5.75 0.21
N GLY A 146 20.66 5.05 1.35
CA GLY A 146 21.23 5.60 2.59
C GLY A 146 20.22 6.19 3.59
N MET A 147 18.92 5.96 3.41
CA MET A 147 17.84 6.58 4.20
C MET A 147 16.98 5.57 4.99
N GLU A 148 16.67 5.83 6.26
CA GLU A 148 15.71 5.04 7.06
C GLU A 148 14.29 5.60 6.94
N GLN A 149 13.55 5.16 5.92
CA GLN A 149 12.18 5.61 5.61
C GLN A 149 11.20 5.50 6.81
N PRO A 150 10.75 6.63 7.39
CA PRO A 150 9.69 6.63 8.38
C PRO A 150 8.33 6.53 7.68
N LEU A 151 7.63 5.41 7.84
CA LEU A 151 6.36 5.12 7.16
C LEU A 151 5.32 4.56 8.13
N TYR A 152 4.09 5.09 8.11
CA TYR A 152 2.98 4.62 8.94
C TYR A 152 1.64 4.61 8.20
N THR A 153 1.20 3.42 7.81
CA THR A 153 0.02 3.26 6.93
C THR A 153 -1.21 2.69 7.64
N HIS A 154 -2.39 3.06 7.16
CA HIS A 154 -3.65 2.38 7.46
C HIS A 154 -4.27 1.84 6.17
N THR A 155 -3.98 0.57 5.88
CA THR A 155 -4.39 -0.11 4.64
C THR A 155 -5.61 -1.02 4.83
N GLY A 156 -6.12 -1.58 3.73
CA GLY A 156 -7.20 -2.58 3.71
C GLY A 156 -7.23 -3.40 2.42
N GLY A 157 -8.14 -4.36 2.31
CA GLY A 157 -8.39 -5.11 1.07
C GLY A 157 -9.42 -4.40 0.18
N GLY A 158 -9.08 -4.11 -1.08
CA GLY A 158 -9.94 -3.39 -2.02
C GLY A 158 -10.48 -2.08 -1.42
N MET A 159 -11.78 -1.85 -1.53
CA MET A 159 -12.46 -0.65 -1.00
C MET A 159 -12.13 -0.36 0.48
N THR A 160 -11.86 -1.39 1.29
CA THR A 160 -11.56 -1.18 2.73
C THR A 160 -10.23 -0.48 3.00
N GLY A 161 -9.43 -0.25 1.95
CA GLY A 161 -8.22 0.56 1.95
C GLY A 161 -8.36 1.94 1.28
N SER A 162 -9.51 2.29 0.68
CA SER A 162 -9.65 3.55 -0.06
C SER A 162 -9.71 4.77 0.85
N THR A 163 -9.35 5.92 0.30
CA THR A 163 -9.30 7.22 0.97
C THR A 163 -10.61 7.56 1.69
N ARG A 164 -11.76 7.38 1.02
CA ARG A 164 -13.12 7.50 1.60
C ARG A 164 -13.32 6.54 2.78
N TYR A 165 -13.09 5.25 2.57
CA TYR A 165 -13.41 4.22 3.56
C TYR A 165 -12.56 4.39 4.83
N LYS A 166 -11.30 4.79 4.67
CA LYS A 166 -10.43 5.12 5.81
C LYS A 166 -10.87 6.39 6.52
N TRP A 167 -11.30 7.44 5.83
CA TRP A 167 -11.87 8.62 6.49
C TRP A 167 -13.06 8.25 7.39
N GLU A 168 -14.00 7.44 6.88
CA GLU A 168 -15.17 6.97 7.64
C GLU A 168 -14.76 6.09 8.85
N GLN A 169 -13.78 5.19 8.64
CA GLN A 169 -13.29 4.27 9.67
C GLN A 169 -12.55 4.99 10.80
N GLU A 170 -11.77 6.01 10.46
CA GLU A 170 -11.04 6.84 11.42
C GLU A 170 -12.02 7.69 12.23
N ASN A 171 -12.98 8.34 11.56
CA ASN A 171 -13.95 9.24 12.18
C ASN A 171 -15.06 8.53 12.97
N GLY A 172 -15.38 7.27 12.68
CA GLY A 172 -16.44 6.54 13.37
C GLY A 172 -17.84 6.99 12.95
N ILE A 173 -18.04 7.16 11.64
CA ILE A 173 -19.28 7.70 11.04
C ILE A 173 -19.87 6.72 10.01
N PHE A 174 -21.15 6.89 9.68
CA PHE A 174 -21.89 6.10 8.68
C PHE A 174 -21.84 4.59 9.00
N GLN A 175 -21.24 3.75 8.16
CA GLN A 175 -21.06 2.32 8.44
C GLN A 175 -20.23 2.03 9.73
N PHE A 176 -19.46 3.01 10.22
CA PHE A 176 -18.65 2.95 11.43
C PHE A 176 -19.24 3.72 12.62
N ASP A 177 -20.51 4.09 12.57
CA ASP A 177 -21.12 4.97 13.58
C ASP A 177 -20.83 4.54 15.03
N GLY A 178 -20.43 5.50 15.85
CA GLY A 178 -20.03 5.32 17.24
C GLY A 178 -18.75 4.48 17.49
N ARG A 179 -18.06 4.01 16.44
CA ARG A 179 -16.98 2.99 16.55
C ARG A 179 -15.63 3.41 15.91
N PRO A 180 -15.18 4.67 16.06
CA PRO A 180 -13.99 5.23 15.38
C PRO A 180 -12.71 4.43 15.62
N THR A 181 -11.83 4.40 14.63
CA THR A 181 -10.49 3.79 14.73
C THR A 181 -9.45 4.79 14.22
N PRO A 182 -9.17 5.88 14.97
CA PRO A 182 -8.48 7.06 14.47
C PRO A 182 -6.94 6.89 14.50
N LYS A 183 -6.45 5.87 13.79
CA LYS A 183 -5.04 5.46 13.75
C LYS A 183 -4.14 6.56 13.15
N LEU A 184 -4.52 7.07 11.99
CA LEU A 184 -3.81 8.15 11.32
C LEU A 184 -4.18 9.50 11.93
N LEU A 185 -5.46 9.76 12.25
CA LEU A 185 -5.88 11.05 12.82
C LEU A 185 -5.15 11.34 14.14
N ALA A 186 -4.98 10.35 15.03
CA ALA A 186 -4.20 10.52 16.26
C ALA A 186 -2.74 10.85 15.97
N SER A 187 -2.11 10.10 15.05
CA SER A 187 -0.69 10.28 14.72
C SER A 187 -0.41 11.60 13.99
N ILE A 188 -1.31 12.04 13.10
CA ILE A 188 -1.19 13.29 12.32
C ILE A 188 -1.40 14.52 13.21
N SER A 189 -2.29 14.43 14.20
CA SER A 189 -2.59 15.56 15.11
C SER A 189 -1.61 15.70 16.28
N ASN A 190 -0.93 14.63 16.68
CA ASN A 190 -0.01 14.60 17.83
C ASN A 190 1.48 14.54 17.44
N ALA A 191 1.82 14.41 16.16
CA ALA A 191 3.21 14.33 15.67
C ALA A 191 3.40 15.03 14.32
N LYS A 192 4.67 15.25 13.93
CA LYS A 192 5.03 15.92 12.68
C LYS A 192 5.26 14.94 11.54
N TRP A 193 4.75 15.31 10.36
CA TRP A 193 4.74 14.51 9.14
C TRP A 193 4.90 15.41 7.91
N GLU A 194 5.74 15.00 6.98
CA GLU A 194 6.03 15.76 5.75
C GLU A 194 5.12 15.38 4.57
N ALA A 195 4.63 14.14 4.52
CA ALA A 195 3.82 13.67 3.40
C ALA A 195 2.66 12.74 3.78
N MET A 196 1.62 12.71 2.93
CA MET A 196 0.60 11.66 2.92
C MET A 196 0.49 10.98 1.56
N MET A 197 0.53 9.65 1.54
CA MET A 197 0.26 8.80 0.36
C MET A 197 -1.17 8.24 0.34
N TRP A 198 -1.77 8.14 -0.84
CA TRP A 198 -3.07 7.52 -1.06
C TRP A 198 -3.06 6.50 -2.20
N GLY A 199 -3.86 5.44 -2.03
CA GLY A 199 -4.22 4.51 -3.10
C GLY A 199 -5.62 4.80 -3.64
N PRO A 200 -5.79 4.96 -4.96
CA PRO A 200 -7.04 5.39 -5.58
C PRO A 200 -8.06 4.25 -5.60
N TYR A 201 -9.34 4.58 -5.74
CA TYR A 201 -10.40 3.58 -5.87
C TYR A 201 -11.50 3.99 -6.86
N PHE A 202 -12.32 3.02 -7.25
CA PHE A 202 -13.46 3.23 -8.14
C PHE A 202 -14.44 4.25 -7.56
N ASN A 203 -14.93 5.16 -8.41
CA ASN A 203 -15.87 6.23 -8.03
C ASN A 203 -15.33 7.17 -6.92
N ASP A 204 -14.02 7.39 -6.91
CA ASP A 204 -13.39 8.42 -6.08
C ASP A 204 -13.85 9.83 -6.46
N LYS A 205 -13.74 10.77 -5.51
CA LYS A 205 -14.18 12.17 -5.68
C LYS A 205 -13.31 13.15 -4.89
N PRO A 206 -13.26 14.45 -5.26
CA PRO A 206 -12.47 15.46 -4.56
C PRO A 206 -12.74 15.59 -3.07
N GLU A 207 -13.98 15.37 -2.60
CA GLU A 207 -14.34 15.49 -1.18
C GLU A 207 -13.63 14.44 -0.33
N TYR A 208 -13.40 13.25 -0.88
CA TYR A 208 -12.73 12.14 -0.18
C TYR A 208 -11.25 12.44 0.08
N TYR A 209 -10.64 13.33 -0.71
CA TYR A 209 -9.25 13.76 -0.57
C TYR A 209 -9.16 15.06 0.25
N THR A 210 -10.05 16.02 -0.04
CA THR A 210 -10.22 17.30 0.67
C THR A 210 -10.23 17.15 2.18
N CYS A 211 -11.01 16.21 2.73
CA CYS A 211 -11.12 16.04 4.18
C CYS A 211 -9.80 15.59 4.85
N TRP A 212 -9.00 14.78 4.17
CA TRP A 212 -7.65 14.43 4.61
C TRP A 212 -6.68 15.61 4.48
N VAL A 213 -6.71 16.34 3.35
CA VAL A 213 -5.85 17.51 3.14
C VAL A 213 -6.07 18.57 4.22
N GLU A 214 -7.32 18.92 4.50
CA GLU A 214 -7.69 19.92 5.51
C GLU A 214 -7.29 19.49 6.93
N PHE A 215 -7.50 18.22 7.29
CA PHE A 215 -7.07 17.70 8.59
C PHE A 215 -5.54 17.65 8.71
N CYS A 216 -4.82 17.25 7.65
CA CYS A 216 -3.37 17.22 7.63
C CYS A 216 -2.77 18.62 7.76
N LEU A 217 -3.19 19.57 6.91
CA LEU A 217 -2.66 20.95 6.90
C LEU A 217 -2.94 21.70 8.21
N LYS A 218 -4.03 21.38 8.93
CA LYS A 218 -4.34 21.92 10.27
C LYS A 218 -3.20 21.68 11.29
N TYR A 219 -2.46 20.58 11.17
CA TYR A 219 -1.39 20.21 12.12
C TYR A 219 0.01 20.18 11.49
N ASN A 220 0.08 20.01 10.17
CA ASN A 220 1.30 19.91 9.35
C ASN A 220 1.14 20.81 8.12
N PRO A 221 1.27 22.15 8.26
CA PRO A 221 0.91 23.12 7.21
C PRO A 221 1.80 23.06 5.97
N ASP A 222 2.94 22.38 6.03
CA ASP A 222 3.89 22.20 4.92
C ASP A 222 3.77 20.82 4.25
N MET A 223 2.78 20.01 4.64
CA MET A 223 2.60 18.66 4.09
C MET A 223 2.34 18.67 2.58
N LYS A 224 3.02 17.75 1.87
CA LYS A 224 2.75 17.36 0.49
C LYS A 224 1.90 16.09 0.43
N PHE A 225 1.18 15.89 -0.67
CA PHE A 225 0.23 14.81 -0.85
C PHE A 225 0.51 14.06 -2.16
N TYR A 226 0.44 12.73 -2.12
CA TYR A 226 0.86 11.87 -3.23
C TYR A 226 -0.20 10.82 -3.52
N LEU A 227 -0.72 10.83 -4.74
CA LEU A 227 -1.72 9.89 -5.23
C LEU A 227 -1.08 8.96 -6.26
N SER A 228 -1.01 7.67 -6.00
CA SER A 228 -0.81 6.70 -7.08
C SER A 228 -2.03 6.76 -8.02
N ASP A 229 -1.79 6.75 -9.33
CA ASP A 229 -2.82 6.58 -10.35
C ASP A 229 -3.23 5.11 -10.56
N ALA A 230 -2.53 4.17 -9.92
CA ALA A 230 -2.47 2.76 -10.31
C ALA A 230 -2.17 2.61 -11.81
N TRP A 231 -2.47 1.48 -12.43
CA TRP A 231 -2.09 1.18 -13.82
C TRP A 231 -3.26 0.68 -14.66
N PRO A 232 -3.10 0.61 -16.00
CA PRO A 232 -4.05 0.00 -16.91
C PRO A 232 -4.59 -1.35 -16.44
N GLN A 233 -5.90 -1.52 -16.53
CA GLN A 233 -6.60 -2.74 -16.11
C GLN A 233 -7.53 -3.25 -17.20
N LEU A 234 -7.68 -4.57 -17.26
CA LEU A 234 -8.55 -5.27 -18.22
C LEU A 234 -10.02 -4.80 -18.21
N HIS A 235 -10.47 -4.09 -17.17
CA HIS A 235 -11.82 -3.53 -17.09
C HIS A 235 -12.03 -2.23 -17.88
N GLN A 236 -10.97 -1.65 -18.45
CA GLN A 236 -11.09 -0.59 -19.47
C GLN A 236 -11.46 -1.17 -20.84
N LEU A 237 -11.32 -2.48 -21.02
CA LEU A 237 -11.73 -3.19 -22.23
C LEU A 237 -13.19 -3.66 -22.08
N LYS A 238 -13.91 -3.68 -23.20
CA LYS A 238 -15.31 -4.18 -23.26
C LYS A 238 -15.40 -5.67 -22.96
N GLU A 239 -14.37 -6.43 -23.33
CA GLU A 239 -14.18 -7.84 -23.06
C GLU A 239 -12.70 -8.14 -22.77
N ILE A 240 -12.41 -9.27 -22.13
CA ILE A 240 -11.03 -9.73 -21.92
C ILE A 240 -10.55 -10.37 -23.23
N PRO A 241 -9.41 -9.93 -23.82
CA PRO A 241 -8.93 -10.47 -25.08
C PRO A 241 -8.48 -11.93 -24.95
N LYS A 242 -8.58 -12.66 -26.07
CA LYS A 242 -8.26 -14.10 -26.14
C LYS A 242 -6.76 -14.39 -26.27
N SER A 243 -5.98 -13.40 -26.71
CA SER A 243 -4.53 -13.46 -26.94
C SER A 243 -3.85 -12.20 -26.41
N GLU A 244 -2.55 -12.28 -26.10
CA GLU A 244 -1.76 -11.12 -25.69
C GLU A 244 -1.38 -10.23 -26.88
N GLU A 245 -1.50 -10.72 -28.12
CA GLU A 245 -1.33 -9.97 -29.38
C GLU A 245 -2.25 -8.75 -29.49
N PHE A 246 -3.32 -8.69 -28.69
CA PHE A 246 -4.20 -7.53 -28.59
C PHE A 246 -3.52 -6.29 -27.99
N PHE A 247 -2.52 -6.47 -27.13
CA PHE A 247 -1.88 -5.38 -26.39
C PHE A 247 -0.70 -4.81 -27.19
N THR A 248 -0.97 -4.08 -28.27
CA THR A 248 0.06 -3.33 -28.99
C THR A 248 0.51 -2.09 -28.19
N GLU A 249 1.60 -1.43 -28.60
CA GLU A 249 2.05 -0.19 -27.95
C GLU A 249 0.96 0.90 -27.97
N GLU A 250 0.21 1.02 -29.07
CA GLU A 250 -0.89 1.99 -29.21
C GLU A 250 -2.08 1.67 -28.29
N VAL A 251 -2.34 0.38 -28.04
CA VAL A 251 -3.36 -0.07 -27.09
C VAL A 251 -2.92 0.25 -25.66
N MET A 252 -1.65 0.01 -25.30
CA MET A 252 -1.13 0.37 -23.98
C MET A 252 -1.13 1.89 -23.77
N ASP A 253 -0.71 2.67 -24.76
CA ASP A 253 -0.74 4.14 -24.71
C ASP A 253 -2.16 4.69 -24.61
N ARG A 254 -3.14 4.09 -25.30
CA ARG A 254 -4.55 4.46 -25.15
C ARG A 254 -5.03 4.20 -23.72
N LEU A 255 -4.77 3.02 -23.17
CA LEU A 255 -5.19 2.65 -21.82
C LEU A 255 -4.52 3.52 -20.75
N GLY A 256 -3.26 3.93 -20.95
CA GLY A 256 -2.54 4.90 -20.12
C GLY A 256 -3.19 6.28 -20.16
N ARG A 257 -3.45 6.83 -21.36
CA ARG A 257 -4.12 8.14 -21.51
C ARG A 257 -5.52 8.16 -20.89
N GLU A 258 -6.30 7.10 -21.08
CA GLU A 258 -7.62 6.93 -20.43
C GLU A 258 -7.54 6.96 -18.91
N ARG A 259 -6.48 6.36 -18.33
CA ARG A 259 -6.24 6.32 -16.88
C ARG A 259 -5.76 7.66 -16.33
N SER A 260 -4.80 8.28 -17.00
CA SER A 260 -4.22 9.57 -16.61
C SER A 260 -5.28 10.69 -16.59
N ALA A 261 -6.12 10.76 -17.62
CA ALA A 261 -7.18 11.78 -17.76
C ALA A 261 -8.29 11.73 -16.68
N GLU A 262 -8.40 10.64 -15.92
CA GLU A 262 -9.25 10.54 -14.72
C GLU A 262 -8.64 11.35 -13.57
N TYR A 263 -7.33 11.19 -13.34
CA TYR A 263 -6.64 11.79 -12.20
C TYR A 263 -6.14 13.21 -12.43
N THR A 264 -5.79 13.60 -13.68
CA THR A 264 -5.41 14.99 -14.01
C THR A 264 -6.41 15.99 -13.43
N LYS A 265 -7.70 15.78 -13.69
CA LYS A 265 -8.80 16.67 -13.25
C LYS A 265 -8.96 16.73 -11.72
N LEU A 266 -8.68 15.61 -11.04
CA LEU A 266 -8.71 15.54 -9.58
C LEU A 266 -7.55 16.34 -8.98
N ILE A 267 -6.35 16.20 -9.54
CA ILE A 267 -5.14 16.90 -9.09
C ILE A 267 -5.23 18.40 -9.39
N GLU A 268 -5.67 18.80 -10.59
CA GLU A 268 -5.91 20.20 -10.97
C GLU A 268 -6.87 20.88 -9.99
N LEU A 269 -7.98 20.23 -9.64
CA LEU A 269 -8.97 20.75 -8.70
C LEU A 269 -8.40 20.87 -7.28
N LEU A 270 -7.67 19.86 -6.79
CA LEU A 270 -7.07 19.90 -5.46
C LEU A 270 -5.95 20.96 -5.38
N ASN A 271 -5.05 21.04 -6.36
CA ASN A 271 -4.01 22.07 -6.41
C ASN A 271 -4.59 23.48 -6.60
N GLY A 272 -5.69 23.62 -7.35
CA GLY A 272 -6.44 24.87 -7.44
C GLY A 272 -7.05 25.35 -6.12
N LYS A 273 -7.27 24.45 -5.15
CA LYS A 273 -7.78 24.78 -3.81
C LYS A 273 -6.67 24.94 -2.74
N TYR A 274 -5.57 24.19 -2.85
CA TYR A 274 -4.55 24.10 -1.80
C TYR A 274 -3.16 24.62 -2.20
N GLY A 275 -2.99 25.08 -3.44
CA GLY A 275 -1.69 25.32 -4.06
C GLY A 275 -1.03 24.03 -4.55
N GLU A 276 0.11 24.15 -5.23
CA GLU A 276 0.87 23.02 -5.81
C GLU A 276 1.47 22.13 -4.71
N ARG A 277 0.65 21.19 -4.22
CA ARG A 277 0.93 20.34 -3.05
C ARG A 277 0.49 18.90 -3.23
N VAL A 278 -0.36 18.61 -4.21
CA VAL A 278 -0.89 17.29 -4.51
C VAL A 278 -0.31 16.81 -5.83
N PHE A 279 0.35 15.66 -5.80
CA PHE A 279 1.15 15.13 -6.89
C PHE A 279 0.73 13.70 -7.25
N ILE A 280 0.99 13.30 -8.49
CA ILE A 280 0.82 11.92 -8.96
C ILE A 280 2.10 11.13 -8.70
N MET A 281 1.96 9.91 -8.21
CA MET A 281 2.99 8.87 -8.34
C MET A 281 2.66 8.10 -9.62
N PRO A 282 3.38 8.29 -10.75
CA PRO A 282 2.96 7.85 -12.09
C PRO A 282 3.22 6.35 -12.32
N THR A 283 2.54 5.55 -11.51
CA THR A 283 2.52 4.09 -11.59
C THR A 283 1.84 3.59 -12.87
N SER A 284 0.94 4.38 -13.48
CA SER A 284 0.35 4.08 -14.79
C SER A 284 1.42 4.13 -15.87
N ASP A 285 2.13 5.25 -15.96
CA ASP A 285 3.11 5.50 -17.02
C ASP A 285 4.29 4.54 -16.91
N ALA A 286 4.76 4.23 -15.70
CA ALA A 286 5.78 3.21 -15.46
C ALA A 286 5.35 1.81 -15.93
N MET A 287 4.10 1.42 -15.68
CA MET A 287 3.58 0.09 -16.11
C MET A 287 3.24 0.05 -17.60
N VAL A 288 2.86 1.18 -18.22
CA VAL A 288 2.73 1.33 -19.67
C VAL A 288 4.10 1.21 -20.33
N LEU A 289 5.11 1.96 -19.87
CA LEU A 289 6.50 1.85 -20.35
C LEU A 289 7.02 0.42 -20.23
N ALA A 290 6.83 -0.24 -19.08
CA ALA A 290 7.22 -1.64 -18.89
C ALA A 290 6.51 -2.60 -19.86
N ALA A 291 5.22 -2.39 -20.16
CA ALA A 291 4.51 -3.18 -21.16
C ALA A 291 5.10 -2.97 -22.57
N LYS A 292 5.47 -1.73 -22.93
CA LYS A 292 6.12 -1.41 -24.20
C LYS A 292 7.52 -2.02 -24.31
N HIS A 293 8.33 -1.96 -23.24
CA HIS A 293 9.59 -2.70 -23.14
C HIS A 293 9.39 -4.21 -23.32
N TYR A 294 8.37 -4.82 -22.70
CA TYR A 294 8.07 -6.24 -22.90
C TYR A 294 7.74 -6.56 -24.38
N LEU A 295 6.91 -5.73 -25.03
CA LEU A 295 6.51 -5.92 -26.43
C LEU A 295 7.68 -5.86 -27.42
N ARG A 296 8.74 -5.12 -27.07
CA ARG A 296 10.01 -5.07 -27.83
C ARG A 296 11.02 -6.16 -27.44
N GLY A 297 10.67 -7.02 -26.48
CA GLY A 297 11.56 -8.10 -25.98
C GLY A 297 12.60 -7.63 -24.95
N GLU A 298 12.47 -6.42 -24.42
CA GLU A 298 13.50 -5.72 -23.64
C GLU A 298 13.43 -5.99 -22.13
N LEU A 299 12.50 -6.83 -21.63
CA LEU A 299 12.40 -7.19 -20.21
C LEU A 299 12.93 -8.62 -19.93
N PRO A 300 14.21 -8.78 -19.53
CA PRO A 300 14.82 -10.10 -19.40
C PRO A 300 14.16 -10.95 -18.31
N GLY A 301 13.72 -12.14 -18.69
CA GLY A 301 13.06 -13.10 -17.80
C GLY A 301 11.57 -12.84 -17.53
N ILE A 302 10.96 -11.84 -18.16
CA ILE A 302 9.50 -11.68 -18.25
C ILE A 302 8.95 -12.56 -19.37
N GLU A 303 7.77 -13.14 -19.13
CA GLU A 303 7.18 -14.17 -20.00
C GLU A 303 5.89 -13.73 -20.72
N GLY A 304 5.21 -12.68 -20.23
CA GLY A 304 3.90 -12.23 -20.71
C GLY A 304 3.44 -10.89 -20.11
N LEU A 305 2.29 -10.39 -20.52
CA LEU A 305 1.66 -9.19 -19.95
C LEU A 305 0.65 -9.55 -18.86
N HIS A 306 -0.34 -10.35 -19.20
CA HIS A 306 -1.43 -10.77 -18.32
C HIS A 306 -1.46 -12.29 -18.19
N LYS A 307 -1.15 -12.82 -17.00
CA LYS A 307 -1.28 -14.25 -16.67
C LYS A 307 -2.71 -14.77 -16.88
N SER A 308 -3.71 -13.90 -16.74
CA SER A 308 -5.11 -14.22 -17.06
C SER A 308 -5.36 -14.47 -18.56
N VAL A 309 -4.54 -13.91 -19.45
CA VAL A 309 -4.60 -14.07 -20.91
C VAL A 309 -3.57 -15.12 -21.36
N GLY A 310 -2.27 -14.78 -21.37
CA GLY A 310 -1.18 -15.64 -21.89
C GLY A 310 -0.79 -16.84 -21.02
N LYS A 311 -1.36 -16.97 -19.82
CA LYS A 311 -1.16 -18.09 -18.86
C LYS A 311 0.26 -18.27 -18.31
N LYS A 312 1.17 -17.33 -18.58
CA LYS A 312 2.54 -17.32 -18.09
C LYS A 312 2.62 -16.98 -16.60
N GLU A 313 3.70 -17.38 -15.92
CA GLU A 313 3.85 -17.12 -14.48
C GLU A 313 4.53 -15.77 -14.22
N ARG A 314 5.55 -15.43 -15.02
CA ARG A 314 6.28 -14.15 -14.94
C ARG A 314 5.65 -13.09 -15.85
N SER A 315 4.35 -12.86 -15.68
CA SER A 315 3.62 -11.77 -16.35
C SER A 315 3.67 -10.48 -15.54
N LEU A 316 3.55 -9.31 -16.20
CA LEU A 316 3.37 -8.00 -15.54
C LEU A 316 2.22 -8.03 -14.52
N TRP A 317 1.10 -8.64 -14.89
CA TRP A 317 -0.10 -8.76 -14.07
C TRP A 317 -0.49 -10.22 -13.85
N ARG A 318 -0.64 -10.63 -12.59
CA ARG A 318 -0.85 -12.04 -12.19
C ARG A 318 -2.31 -12.52 -12.23
N ASP A 319 -3.27 -11.62 -12.35
CA ASP A 319 -4.70 -11.94 -12.31
C ASP A 319 -5.57 -10.96 -13.13
N THR A 320 -6.87 -11.25 -13.24
CA THR A 320 -7.85 -10.45 -14.01
C THR A 320 -8.20 -9.11 -13.37
N LEU A 321 -7.84 -8.88 -12.10
CA LEU A 321 -7.98 -7.57 -11.49
C LEU A 321 -6.82 -6.65 -11.88
N GLY A 322 -5.64 -7.23 -12.11
CA GLY A 322 -4.43 -6.49 -12.44
C GLY A 322 -3.48 -6.31 -11.26
N HIS A 323 -3.47 -7.19 -10.25
CA HIS A 323 -2.37 -7.13 -9.28
C HIS A 323 -1.03 -7.40 -9.97
N LEU A 324 0.03 -6.75 -9.50
CA LEU A 324 1.40 -6.94 -9.99
C LEU A 324 1.87 -8.40 -9.87
N GLY A 325 2.55 -8.87 -10.90
CA GLY A 325 3.25 -10.15 -10.94
C GLY A 325 4.58 -10.13 -10.17
N PRO A 326 5.36 -11.22 -10.26
CA PRO A 326 6.65 -11.32 -9.60
C PRO A 326 7.61 -10.21 -10.05
N GLY A 327 8.31 -9.55 -9.12
CA GLY A 327 9.34 -8.55 -9.41
C GLY A 327 8.81 -7.14 -9.65
N PHE A 328 7.61 -6.98 -10.20
CA PHE A 328 6.98 -5.66 -10.39
C PHE A 328 6.67 -4.93 -9.08
N ASP A 329 6.70 -5.62 -7.92
CA ASP A 329 6.71 -5.00 -6.60
C ASP A 329 7.90 -4.04 -6.39
N GLN A 330 8.99 -4.20 -7.15
CA GLN A 330 10.15 -3.31 -7.15
C GLN A 330 9.95 -2.06 -8.00
N LEU A 331 9.41 -2.19 -9.22
CA LEU A 331 9.13 -1.06 -10.12
C LEU A 331 8.20 -0.03 -9.47
N GLU A 332 7.13 -0.47 -8.81
CA GLU A 332 6.25 0.42 -8.06
C GLU A 332 7.00 1.14 -6.93
N GLY A 333 7.82 0.42 -6.15
CA GLY A 333 8.64 1.01 -5.10
C GLY A 333 9.64 2.05 -5.62
N TYR A 334 10.18 1.85 -6.82
CA TYR A 334 11.08 2.80 -7.48
C TYR A 334 10.35 4.06 -7.92
N VAL A 335 9.11 3.96 -8.44
CA VAL A 335 8.25 5.13 -8.71
C VAL A 335 7.93 5.88 -7.41
N PHE A 336 7.60 5.16 -6.33
CA PHE A 336 7.34 5.78 -5.03
C PHE A 336 8.56 6.55 -4.53
N TYR A 337 9.75 5.94 -4.56
CA TYR A 337 11.01 6.58 -4.18
C TYR A 337 11.28 7.83 -5.02
N ALA A 338 11.23 7.70 -6.35
CA ALA A 338 11.56 8.78 -7.27
C ALA A 338 10.61 9.98 -7.12
N THR A 339 9.30 9.74 -6.92
CA THR A 339 8.30 10.81 -6.73
C THR A 339 8.44 11.49 -5.37
N LEU A 340 8.74 10.74 -4.30
CA LEU A 340 8.85 11.30 -2.94
C LEU A 340 10.13 12.11 -2.74
N TYR A 341 11.24 11.67 -3.35
CA TYR A 341 12.56 12.23 -3.13
C TYR A 341 13.08 13.11 -4.27
N GLY A 342 12.47 13.07 -5.46
CA GLY A 342 12.97 13.79 -6.64
C GLY A 342 14.35 13.29 -7.08
N ARG A 343 14.57 11.96 -7.09
CA ARG A 343 15.88 11.36 -7.42
C ARG A 343 15.73 10.07 -8.21
N SER A 344 16.55 9.89 -9.23
CA SER A 344 16.60 8.69 -10.03
C SER A 344 17.04 7.48 -9.19
N PRO A 345 16.30 6.35 -9.24
CA PRO A 345 16.74 5.09 -8.64
C PRO A 345 18.00 4.50 -9.29
N GLU A 346 18.42 5.00 -10.46
CA GLU A 346 19.67 4.61 -11.13
C GLU A 346 20.91 5.11 -10.36
N LEU A 347 20.77 6.17 -9.55
CA LEU A 347 21.85 6.70 -8.70
C LEU A 347 22.13 5.83 -7.45
N ILE A 348 21.24 4.88 -7.11
CA ILE A 348 21.39 4.00 -5.94
C ILE A 348 22.44 2.92 -6.24
N ARG A 349 23.66 3.12 -5.74
CA ARG A 349 24.80 2.22 -6.02
C ARG A 349 24.68 0.84 -5.36
N GLU A 350 24.06 0.77 -4.18
CA GLU A 350 23.94 -0.48 -3.44
C GLU A 350 22.84 -1.41 -3.99
N PRO A 351 23.03 -2.75 -3.93
CA PRO A 351 21.98 -3.70 -4.25
C PRO A 351 20.80 -3.57 -3.29
N VAL A 352 19.58 -3.37 -3.81
CA VAL A 352 18.38 -3.29 -2.97
C VAL A 352 18.02 -4.68 -2.46
N ALA A 353 17.99 -4.85 -1.13
CA ALA A 353 17.74 -6.13 -0.45
C ALA A 353 16.27 -6.57 -0.50
N PHE A 354 15.71 -6.79 -1.68
CA PHE A 354 14.29 -7.05 -1.88
C PHE A 354 13.79 -8.41 -1.34
N ARG A 355 14.58 -9.50 -1.45
CA ARG A 355 14.24 -10.85 -0.95
C ARG A 355 15.48 -11.72 -0.68
N GLU A 356 15.29 -12.69 0.22
CA GLU A 356 16.25 -13.76 0.55
C GLU A 356 16.05 -15.05 -0.30
N LYS A 357 15.20 -15.03 -1.36
CA LYS A 357 14.78 -16.24 -2.09
C LYS A 357 14.61 -16.04 -3.59
N GLY A 358 15.61 -16.52 -4.33
CA GLY A 358 15.57 -16.72 -5.79
C GLY A 358 16.14 -15.55 -6.59
N ASP A 359 16.75 -15.87 -7.72
CA ASP A 359 17.54 -14.95 -8.56
C ASP A 359 16.68 -14.07 -9.50
N PHE A 360 15.40 -13.87 -9.15
CA PHE A 360 14.43 -13.17 -9.97
C PHE A 360 13.62 -12.13 -9.16
N PRO A 361 13.48 -10.88 -9.63
CA PRO A 361 14.07 -10.33 -10.86
C PRO A 361 15.60 -10.19 -10.75
N GLY A 362 16.30 -10.41 -11.85
CA GLY A 362 17.76 -10.35 -11.90
C GLY A 362 18.30 -8.92 -11.99
N PRO A 363 19.60 -8.68 -11.77
CA PRO A 363 20.21 -7.34 -11.74
C PRO A 363 20.04 -6.51 -13.02
N GLU A 364 19.81 -7.15 -14.15
CA GLU A 364 19.52 -6.47 -15.43
C GLU A 364 18.09 -5.91 -15.47
N LEU A 365 17.11 -6.71 -15.07
CA LEU A 365 15.72 -6.28 -14.96
C LEU A 365 15.54 -5.21 -13.86
N ASP A 366 16.31 -5.29 -12.77
CA ASP A 366 16.38 -4.24 -11.74
C ASP A 366 16.84 -2.90 -12.31
N ARG A 367 17.94 -2.87 -13.09
CA ARG A 367 18.41 -1.65 -13.78
C ARG A 367 17.35 -1.07 -14.71
N ILE A 368 16.66 -1.92 -15.47
CA ILE A 368 15.61 -1.49 -16.39
C ILE A 368 14.40 -0.92 -15.61
N PHE A 369 14.00 -1.53 -14.48
CA PHE A 369 12.94 -0.98 -13.63
C PHE A 369 13.30 0.37 -13.02
N ARG A 370 14.55 0.60 -12.61
CA ARG A 370 15.02 1.91 -12.12
C ARG A 370 14.87 2.99 -13.18
N LYS A 371 15.32 2.71 -14.40
CA LYS A 371 15.20 3.62 -15.55
C LYS A 371 13.76 3.91 -15.93
N ILE A 372 12.90 2.88 -15.99
CA ILE A 372 11.46 3.04 -16.28
C ILE A 372 10.79 3.91 -15.21
N ALA A 373 11.12 3.71 -13.93
CA ALA A 373 10.59 4.52 -12.84
C ALA A 373 11.03 5.99 -12.94
N TRP A 374 12.30 6.26 -13.25
CA TRP A 374 12.76 7.63 -13.44
C TRP A 374 12.10 8.29 -14.65
N GLN A 375 12.08 7.60 -15.81
CA GLN A 375 11.42 8.09 -17.03
C GLN A 375 9.93 8.40 -16.80
N ALA A 376 9.21 7.56 -16.05
CA ALA A 376 7.82 7.82 -15.70
C ALA A 376 7.65 9.05 -14.81
N VAL A 377 8.55 9.26 -13.84
CA VAL A 377 8.47 10.38 -12.88
C VAL A 377 8.87 11.71 -13.50
N SER A 378 9.99 11.80 -14.22
CA SER A 378 10.49 13.06 -14.79
C SER A 378 9.70 13.55 -16.01
N ASN A 379 8.98 12.65 -16.71
CA ASN A 379 8.14 13.03 -17.86
C ASN A 379 6.66 13.26 -17.51
N ASN A 380 6.19 12.90 -16.31
CA ASN A 380 4.80 13.16 -15.91
C ASN A 380 4.69 14.55 -15.27
N PRO A 381 3.96 15.51 -15.87
CA PRO A 381 3.93 16.91 -15.40
C PRO A 381 3.22 17.11 -14.07
N LEU A 382 2.56 16.07 -13.53
CA LEU A 382 1.88 16.10 -12.23
C LEU A 382 2.70 15.42 -11.11
N SER A 383 3.90 14.90 -11.40
CA SER A 383 4.76 14.26 -10.39
C SER A 383 5.38 15.25 -9.41
N GLY A 384 5.52 16.53 -9.81
CA GLY A 384 6.28 17.53 -9.08
C GLY A 384 7.80 17.36 -9.17
N VAL A 385 8.29 16.58 -10.16
CA VAL A 385 9.71 16.31 -10.41
C VAL A 385 10.02 16.61 -11.88
N LYS A 386 11.10 17.35 -12.13
CA LYS A 386 11.64 17.65 -13.47
C LYS A 386 13.16 17.45 -13.44
N ASP A 387 13.71 16.93 -14.53
CA ASP A 387 15.12 16.57 -14.68
C ASP A 387 15.65 17.30 -15.93
N SER A 388 15.93 18.60 -15.79
CA SER A 388 16.15 19.51 -16.93
C SER A 388 17.59 19.53 -17.41
N ASP A 389 18.55 19.25 -16.53
CA ASP A 389 19.97 19.09 -16.86
C ASP A 389 20.38 17.62 -17.09
N MET A 390 19.51 16.66 -16.74
CA MET A 390 19.65 15.21 -16.88
C MET A 390 20.70 14.58 -15.93
N ASP A 391 20.96 15.17 -14.76
CA ASP A 391 21.81 14.56 -13.71
C ASP A 391 21.09 13.43 -12.94
N GLY A 392 19.77 13.35 -13.00
CA GLY A 392 18.95 12.38 -12.28
C GLY A 392 18.45 12.84 -10.91
N VAL A 393 18.41 14.14 -10.65
CA VAL A 393 17.77 14.81 -9.50
C VAL A 393 16.66 15.75 -10.00
N GLY A 394 15.77 16.18 -9.09
CA GLY A 394 14.69 17.11 -9.37
C GLY A 394 15.08 18.58 -9.20
N ASP A 395 14.83 19.40 -10.22
CA ASP A 395 14.91 20.87 -10.21
C ASP A 395 13.79 21.56 -9.40
#